data_AF-A0A7K9F8G3-F1
#
_entry.id   AF-A0A7K9F8G3-F1
#
_cell.length_a   1.000
_cell.length_b   1.000
_cell.length_c   1.000
_cell.angle_alpha   90.00
_cell.angle_beta   90.00
_cell.angle_gamma   90.00
#
_symmetry.space_group_name_H-M   'P 1'
#
loop_
_entity.id
_entity.type
_entity.pdbx_description
1 polymer ?
#
loop_
_entity_poly.entity_id
_entity_poly.type
_entity_poly.pdbx_seq_one_letter_code
_entity_poly.pdbx_strand_id
1 'polypeptide(L)'
;HPLGSLRGLNETLHIPKYKGMNTWHRRLMLAMDYVGVIRYLHSSPLGTLVMCDSNDLDKVLSQYLLTSDFHILVNDLDALPLVNRSAGRLVKCGHRELQGEFVAPEQHWPYGEEMPFEDDLMPPYDEKTDIWKIPDVSNFFLGHVEGSDVVRLHLFDIHAACKRKDPAERPSAQEVLDTYRKVLTLLIREAAMPGTREML
;
A
#
# COMPACT_ATOMS: atom_id res chain seq x y z
N HIS A 1 4.18 21.05 1.37
CA HIS A 1 2.88 20.76 0.73
C HIS A 1 1.74 21.20 1.66
N PRO A 2 0.69 21.90 1.20
CA PRO A 2 -0.32 22.56 2.04
C PRO A 2 -1.03 21.70 3.09
N LEU A 3 -1.29 20.41 2.83
CA LEU A 3 -1.95 19.52 3.80
C LEU A 3 -0.98 18.58 4.53
N GLY A 4 0.33 18.73 4.31
CA GLY A 4 1.36 17.95 4.99
C GLY A 4 1.42 16.47 4.59
N SER A 5 1.98 15.66 5.49
CA SER A 5 2.14 14.21 5.34
C SER A 5 0.82 13.46 5.58
N LEU A 6 0.69 12.27 4.98
CA LEU A 6 -0.46 11.39 5.19
C LEU A 6 -0.63 10.89 6.63
N ARG A 7 0.37 11.06 7.51
CA ARG A 7 0.21 10.84 8.96
C ARG A 7 -0.97 11.61 9.54
N GLY A 8 -1.16 12.85 9.07
CA GLY A 8 -2.25 13.73 9.53
C GLY A 8 -3.55 13.61 8.74
N LEU A 9 -3.75 12.54 7.96
CA LEU A 9 -4.90 12.42 7.06
C LEU A 9 -6.23 12.48 7.82
N ASN A 10 -6.34 11.74 8.93
CA ASN A 10 -7.60 11.67 9.67
C ASN A 10 -7.91 13.02 10.31
N GLU A 11 -6.93 13.68 10.93
CA GLU A 11 -7.06 15.02 11.48
C GLU A 11 -7.51 16.00 10.39
N THR A 12 -6.89 15.93 9.21
CA THR A 12 -7.23 16.77 8.06
C THR A 12 -8.68 16.56 7.62
N LEU A 13 -9.15 15.32 7.52
CA LEU A 13 -10.52 14.99 7.13
C LEU A 13 -11.58 15.36 8.18
N HIS A 14 -11.18 15.59 9.44
CA HIS A 14 -12.07 16.10 10.48
C HIS A 14 -12.19 17.63 10.51
N ILE A 15 -11.31 18.36 9.80
CA ILE A 15 -11.43 19.82 9.66
C ILE A 15 -12.76 20.15 8.97
N PRO A 16 -13.58 21.10 9.49
CA PRO A 16 -14.91 21.40 8.94
C PRO A 16 -14.94 21.66 7.43
N LYS A 17 -13.89 22.33 6.91
CA LYS A 17 -13.71 22.59 5.47
C LYS A 17 -13.61 21.32 4.62
N TYR A 18 -13.05 20.23 5.16
CA TYR A 18 -12.77 18.98 4.44
C TYR A 18 -13.69 17.83 4.83
N LYS A 19 -14.63 18.02 5.77
CA LYS A 19 -15.57 16.98 6.21
C LYS A 19 -16.34 16.34 5.04
N GLY A 20 -16.71 17.12 4.03
CA GLY A 20 -17.38 16.62 2.82
C GLY A 20 -16.52 15.70 1.94
N MET A 21 -15.19 15.71 2.14
CA MET A 21 -14.26 14.80 1.46
C MET A 21 -14.08 13.48 2.22
N ASN A 22 -14.58 13.37 3.46
CA ASN A 22 -14.43 12.20 4.31
C ASN A 22 -15.47 11.11 3.99
N THR A 23 -15.41 10.59 2.75
CA THR A 23 -16.31 9.54 2.24
C THR A 23 -15.51 8.29 1.87
N TRP A 24 -16.17 7.12 1.88
CA TRP A 24 -15.54 5.87 1.43
C TRP A 24 -14.99 6.00 0.00
N HIS A 25 -15.71 6.72 -0.87
CA HIS A 25 -15.32 6.94 -2.27
C HIS A 25 -13.98 7.67 -2.37
N ARG A 26 -13.85 8.81 -1.69
CA ARG A 26 -12.59 9.59 -1.69
C ARG A 26 -11.46 8.84 -1.00
N ARG A 27 -11.75 8.11 0.07
CA ARG A 27 -10.76 7.28 0.77
C ARG A 27 -10.26 6.10 -0.09
N LEU A 28 -11.13 5.47 -0.87
CA LEU A 28 -10.73 4.46 -1.84
C LEU A 28 -9.89 5.06 -2.98
N MET A 29 -10.22 6.27 -3.44
CA MET A 29 -9.37 6.99 -4.41
C MET A 29 -7.97 7.26 -3.86
N LEU A 30 -7.83 7.65 -2.59
CA LEU A 30 -6.51 7.79 -1.95
C LEU A 30 -5.75 6.46 -1.93
N ALA A 31 -6.42 5.36 -1.59
CA ALA A 31 -5.80 4.04 -1.66
C ALA A 31 -5.36 3.69 -3.10
N MET A 32 -6.15 4.04 -4.11
CA MET A 32 -5.78 3.88 -5.51
C MET A 32 -4.57 4.74 -5.92
N ASP A 33 -4.47 5.99 -5.44
CA ASP A 33 -3.32 6.85 -5.72
C ASP A 33 -2.03 6.25 -5.12
N TYR A 34 -2.10 5.74 -3.90
CA TYR A 34 -0.98 5.03 -3.26
C TYR A 34 -0.54 3.82 -4.09
N VAL A 35 -1.46 2.92 -4.47
CA VAL A 35 -1.11 1.78 -5.33
C VAL A 35 -0.61 2.25 -6.71
N GLY A 36 -1.12 3.37 -7.21
CA GLY A 36 -0.64 4.03 -8.42
C GLY A 36 0.82 4.45 -8.34
N VAL A 37 1.25 5.01 -7.21
CA VAL A 37 2.67 5.30 -6.96
C VAL A 37 3.49 4.01 -6.96
N ILE A 38 3.07 2.98 -6.19
CA ILE A 38 3.81 1.71 -6.12
C ILE A 38 3.96 1.09 -7.51
N ARG A 39 2.87 1.06 -8.30
CA ARG A 39 2.89 0.60 -9.69
C ARG A 39 3.87 1.41 -10.53
N TYR A 40 3.92 2.72 -10.37
CA TYR A 40 4.86 3.57 -11.11
C TYR A 40 6.32 3.26 -10.72
N LEU A 41 6.62 3.10 -9.44
CA LEU A 41 7.96 2.71 -8.97
C LEU A 41 8.39 1.35 -9.54
N HIS A 42 7.48 0.37 -9.55
CA HIS A 42 7.75 -0.99 -10.05
C HIS A 42 7.98 -1.04 -11.57
N SER A 43 7.46 -0.05 -12.30
CA SER A 43 7.55 0.08 -13.76
C SER A 43 8.26 1.36 -14.21
N SER A 44 9.13 1.91 -13.34
CA SER A 44 9.85 3.15 -13.59
C SER A 44 10.76 3.00 -14.82
N PRO A 45 11.01 4.07 -15.58
CA PRO A 45 11.98 4.05 -16.68
C PRO A 45 13.41 3.72 -16.22
N LEU A 46 13.69 3.85 -14.92
CA LEU A 46 14.96 3.46 -14.30
C LEU A 46 15.03 1.95 -13.97
N GLY A 47 13.94 1.22 -14.19
CA GLY A 47 13.73 -0.18 -13.82
C GLY A 47 12.85 -0.32 -12.57
N THR A 48 12.79 -1.52 -11.99
CA THR A 48 11.91 -1.81 -10.84
C THR A 48 12.51 -1.28 -9.55
N LEU A 49 11.91 -0.24 -8.98
CA LEU A 49 12.32 0.37 -7.72
C LEU A 49 11.45 -0.12 -6.55
N VAL A 50 12.05 -0.32 -5.39
CA VAL A 50 11.37 -0.79 -4.16
C VAL A 50 11.32 0.33 -3.13
N MET A 51 10.16 0.55 -2.50
CA MET A 51 9.99 1.60 -1.49
C MET A 51 10.51 1.13 -0.12
N CYS A 52 11.82 1.20 0.13
CA CYS A 52 12.42 0.53 1.29
C CYS A 52 12.17 1.21 2.64
N ASP A 53 11.96 2.53 2.67
CA ASP A 53 11.80 3.27 3.93
C ASP A 53 10.35 3.18 4.45
N SER A 54 9.91 1.94 4.71
CA SER A 54 8.50 1.57 4.89
C SER A 54 8.29 0.41 5.89
N ASN A 55 9.00 0.42 7.01
CA ASN A 55 9.01 -0.71 7.96
C ASN A 55 7.80 -0.78 8.90
N ASP A 56 7.07 0.32 9.06
CA ASP A 56 5.82 0.38 9.80
C ASP A 56 4.86 1.38 9.13
N LEU A 57 3.58 1.35 9.51
CA LEU A 57 2.54 2.19 8.92
C LEU A 57 2.85 3.69 9.06
N ASP A 58 3.28 4.15 10.24
CA ASP A 58 3.57 5.56 10.47
C ASP A 58 4.74 6.04 9.59
N LYS A 59 5.75 5.18 9.44
CA LYS A 59 6.89 5.42 8.58
C LYS A 59 6.46 5.49 7.13
N VAL A 60 5.65 4.55 6.61
CA VAL A 60 5.11 4.64 5.25
C VAL A 60 4.40 5.96 5.02
N LEU A 61 3.47 6.34 5.91
CA LEU A 61 2.67 7.55 5.75
C LEU A 61 3.50 8.85 5.77
N SER A 62 4.68 8.82 6.41
CA SER A 62 5.63 9.94 6.42
C SER A 62 6.23 10.24 5.04
N GLN A 63 6.31 9.23 4.17
CA GLN A 63 6.99 9.30 2.88
C GLN A 63 6.13 9.98 1.79
N TYR A 64 4.85 10.22 2.09
CA TYR A 64 3.86 10.74 1.16
C TYR A 64 3.22 12.02 1.68
N LEU A 65 2.79 12.85 0.74
CA LEU A 65 2.11 14.12 0.98
C LEU A 65 0.68 14.05 0.45
N LEU A 66 -0.21 14.78 1.12
CA LEU A 66 -1.60 14.97 0.67
C LEU A 66 -1.73 16.27 -0.10
N THR A 67 -2.28 16.20 -1.32
CA THR A 67 -2.54 17.38 -2.13
C THR A 67 -3.77 18.17 -1.71
N SER A 68 -3.84 19.46 -2.07
CA SER A 68 -5.02 20.30 -1.75
C SER A 68 -6.31 19.81 -2.42
N ASP A 69 -6.18 19.07 -3.51
CA ASP A 69 -7.24 18.37 -4.25
C ASP A 69 -7.37 16.88 -3.85
N PHE A 70 -6.76 16.47 -2.74
CA PHE A 70 -6.86 15.13 -2.14
C PHE A 70 -6.34 13.99 -3.02
N HIS A 71 -5.17 14.20 -3.60
CA HIS A 71 -4.33 13.18 -4.22
C HIS A 71 -3.09 12.88 -3.38
N ILE A 72 -2.48 11.72 -3.62
CA ILE A 72 -1.23 11.32 -2.96
C ILE A 72 -0.04 11.63 -3.86
N LEU A 73 0.99 12.28 -3.28
CA LEU A 73 2.30 12.42 -3.89
C LEU A 73 3.34 11.72 -3.04
N VAL A 74 4.21 10.95 -3.67
CA VAL A 74 5.43 10.47 -3.00
C VAL A 74 6.42 11.62 -2.88
N ASN A 75 7.08 11.73 -1.74
CA ASN A 75 7.99 12.83 -1.42
C ASN A 75 9.39 12.34 -1.11
N ASP A 76 9.48 11.38 -0.20
CA ASP A 76 10.76 10.84 0.25
C ASP A 76 11.14 9.65 -0.64
N LEU A 77 12.25 9.79 -1.38
CA LEU A 77 12.73 8.82 -2.37
C LEU A 77 14.17 8.41 -2.07
N ASP A 78 14.66 8.62 -0.85
CA ASP A 78 16.06 8.43 -0.48
C ASP A 78 16.46 6.94 -0.47
N ALA A 79 15.51 6.03 -0.26
CA ALA A 79 15.74 4.59 -0.21
C ALA A 79 14.95 3.82 -1.30
N LEU A 80 15.37 3.98 -2.55
CA LEU A 80 14.81 3.30 -3.72
C LEU A 80 15.82 2.39 -4.43
N PRO A 81 16.19 1.23 -3.84
CA PRO A 81 17.09 0.32 -4.51
C PRO A 81 16.44 -0.30 -5.76
N LEU A 82 17.28 -0.56 -6.76
CA LEU A 82 16.89 -1.12 -8.05
C LEU A 82 16.95 -2.65 -8.02
N VAL A 83 15.82 -3.29 -8.31
CA VAL A 83 15.73 -4.71 -8.66
C VAL A 83 16.06 -4.87 -10.14
N ASN A 84 17.02 -5.74 -10.45
CA ASN A 84 17.36 -6.13 -11.81
C ASN A 84 17.50 -7.66 -11.89
N ARG A 85 16.38 -8.31 -12.19
CA ARG A 85 16.30 -9.78 -12.30
C ARG A 85 17.15 -10.36 -13.43
N SER A 86 17.28 -9.67 -14.56
CA SER A 86 18.10 -10.16 -15.68
C SER A 86 19.59 -10.16 -15.35
N ALA A 87 20.04 -9.27 -14.47
CA ALA A 87 21.39 -9.26 -13.91
C ALA A 87 21.52 -10.04 -12.60
N GLY A 88 20.47 -10.75 -12.15
CA GLY A 88 20.46 -11.47 -10.87
C GLY A 88 20.55 -10.56 -9.63
N ARG A 89 20.27 -9.26 -9.77
CA ARG A 89 20.36 -8.27 -8.69
C ARG A 89 19.00 -8.10 -8.02
N LEU A 90 18.93 -8.52 -6.76
CA LEU A 90 17.83 -8.28 -5.84
C LEU A 90 18.23 -7.18 -4.84
N VAL A 91 17.38 -6.90 -3.84
CA VAL A 91 17.57 -5.78 -2.90
C VAL A 91 17.47 -6.22 -1.44
N LYS A 92 18.00 -5.37 -0.55
CA LYS A 92 17.75 -5.38 0.90
C LYS A 92 17.45 -3.95 1.35
N CYS A 93 16.48 -3.77 2.24
CA CYS A 93 16.06 -2.48 2.78
C CYS A 93 16.85 -2.13 4.06
N GLY A 94 18.10 -1.71 3.88
CA GLY A 94 19.02 -1.35 4.97
C GLY A 94 19.91 -2.51 5.41
N HIS A 95 20.66 -2.27 6.49
CA HIS A 95 21.70 -3.17 7.04
C HIS A 95 21.38 -3.70 8.45
N ARG A 96 20.14 -3.50 8.91
CA ARG A 96 19.67 -3.90 10.23
C ARG A 96 18.56 -4.92 10.07
N GLU A 97 18.44 -5.81 11.03
CA GLU A 97 17.34 -6.77 11.10
C GLU A 97 15.99 -6.04 11.13
N LEU A 98 15.04 -6.54 10.35
CA LEU A 98 13.67 -6.05 10.31
C LEU A 98 12.76 -7.02 11.07
N GLN A 99 11.83 -6.46 11.85
CA GLN A 99 10.95 -7.21 12.76
C GLN A 99 9.50 -6.72 12.68
N GLY A 100 8.57 -7.52 13.19
CA GLY A 100 7.13 -7.23 13.19
C GLY A 100 6.41 -7.62 11.90
N GLU A 101 5.07 -7.65 11.95
CA GLU A 101 4.24 -8.21 10.87
C GLU A 101 4.02 -7.27 9.66
N PHE A 102 4.44 -6.01 9.77
CA PHE A 102 4.24 -5.02 8.72
C PHE A 102 5.19 -5.21 7.55
N VAL A 103 6.44 -5.58 7.82
CA VAL A 103 7.39 -5.98 6.76
C VAL A 103 7.02 -7.36 6.22
N ALA A 104 7.43 -7.66 4.99
CA ALA A 104 7.08 -8.93 4.37
C ALA A 104 7.86 -10.11 5.00
N PRO A 105 7.33 -11.34 4.99
CA PRO A 105 7.97 -12.52 5.59
C PRO A 105 9.44 -12.73 5.17
N GLU A 106 9.75 -12.51 3.89
CA GLU A 106 11.08 -12.62 3.31
C GLU A 106 12.05 -11.51 3.73
N GLN A 107 11.57 -10.47 4.40
CA GLN A 107 12.41 -9.42 4.99
C GLN A 107 12.92 -9.78 6.39
N HIS A 108 12.40 -10.85 6.99
CA HIS A 108 12.86 -11.33 8.29
C HIS A 108 14.09 -12.21 8.17
N TRP A 109 14.90 -12.22 9.23
CA TRP A 109 16.02 -13.12 9.36
C TRP A 109 15.55 -14.59 9.32
N PRO A 110 16.00 -15.40 8.34
CA PRO A 110 15.41 -16.72 8.10
C PRO A 110 16.03 -17.84 8.95
N TYR A 111 17.12 -17.58 9.67
CA TYR A 111 17.89 -18.61 10.38
C TYR A 111 17.48 -18.78 11.87
N GLY A 112 16.48 -18.03 12.33
CA GLY A 112 15.97 -18.13 13.70
C GLY A 112 16.92 -17.58 14.76
N GLU A 113 16.55 -17.75 16.04
CA GLU A 113 17.27 -17.18 17.18
C GLU A 113 18.63 -17.85 17.46
N GLU A 114 18.88 -19.04 16.90
CA GLU A 114 20.13 -19.79 17.07
C GLU A 114 21.32 -19.13 16.36
N MET A 115 21.05 -18.30 15.35
CA MET A 115 22.06 -17.59 14.58
C MET A 115 21.83 -16.08 14.71
N PRO A 116 22.79 -15.31 15.25
CA PRO A 116 22.70 -13.86 15.27
C PRO A 116 22.53 -13.27 13.87
N PHE A 117 21.82 -12.15 13.76
CA PHE A 117 21.65 -11.47 12.49
C PHE A 117 23.01 -11.04 11.91
N GLU A 118 23.27 -11.44 10.66
CA GLU A 118 24.40 -11.00 9.86
C GLU A 118 23.91 -10.50 8.50
N ASP A 119 24.13 -9.22 8.18
CA ASP A 119 23.60 -8.60 6.96
C ASP A 119 24.07 -9.32 5.69
N ASP A 120 25.33 -9.76 5.65
CA ASP A 120 25.91 -10.48 4.49
C ASP A 120 25.24 -11.84 4.22
N LEU A 121 24.62 -12.44 5.24
CA LEU A 121 23.89 -13.69 5.13
C LEU A 121 22.40 -13.50 4.88
N MET A 122 21.87 -12.27 5.02
CA MET A 122 20.47 -11.98 4.78
C MET A 122 20.15 -12.17 3.29
N PRO A 123 19.23 -13.10 2.91
CA PRO A 123 18.83 -13.26 1.53
C PRO A 123 18.17 -12.00 0.98
N PRO A 124 18.51 -11.57 -0.25
CA PRO A 124 17.87 -10.41 -0.85
C PRO A 124 16.47 -10.78 -1.38
N TYR A 125 15.63 -9.77 -1.53
CA TYR A 125 14.23 -9.86 -1.96
C TYR A 125 13.93 -8.86 -3.09
N ASP A 126 12.67 -8.79 -3.52
CA ASP A 126 12.25 -7.96 -4.65
C ASP A 126 11.08 -7.02 -4.29
N GLU A 127 10.45 -6.41 -5.30
CA GLU A 127 9.39 -5.42 -5.10
C GLU A 127 8.09 -5.97 -4.50
N LYS A 128 7.98 -7.29 -4.34
CA LYS A 128 6.83 -7.94 -3.71
C LYS A 128 6.71 -7.60 -2.23
N THR A 129 7.75 -7.06 -1.60
CA THR A 129 7.69 -6.47 -0.26
C THR A 129 6.75 -5.27 -0.19
N ASP A 130 6.66 -4.48 -1.27
CA ASP A 130 5.74 -3.33 -1.31
C ASP A 130 4.29 -3.82 -1.42
N ILE A 131 4.07 -4.88 -2.20
CA ILE A 131 2.75 -5.49 -2.38
C ILE A 131 2.19 -6.02 -1.05
N TRP A 132 3.05 -6.65 -0.24
CA TRP A 132 2.68 -7.13 1.10
C TRP A 132 2.04 -6.05 1.97
N LYS A 133 2.52 -4.80 1.85
CA LYS A 133 2.13 -3.67 2.70
C LYS A 133 0.86 -2.96 2.23
N ILE A 134 0.43 -3.20 0.98
CA ILE A 134 -0.73 -2.52 0.40
C ILE A 134 -2.00 -2.66 1.27
N PRO A 135 -2.39 -3.86 1.75
CA PRO A 135 -3.63 -4.00 2.52
C PRO A 135 -3.67 -3.13 3.78
N ASP A 136 -2.59 -3.04 4.53
CA ASP A 136 -2.50 -2.25 5.77
C ASP A 136 -2.66 -0.76 5.49
N VAL A 137 -1.96 -0.26 4.47
CA VAL A 137 -2.00 1.15 4.06
C VAL A 137 -3.38 1.50 3.48
N SER A 138 -3.95 0.63 2.64
CA SER A 138 -5.31 0.80 2.13
C SER A 138 -6.35 0.79 3.25
N ASN A 139 -6.20 -0.08 4.25
CA ASN A 139 -7.10 -0.13 5.41
C ASN A 139 -7.04 1.16 6.24
N PHE A 140 -5.85 1.74 6.40
CA PHE A 140 -5.68 3.06 7.00
C PHE A 140 -6.46 4.13 6.22
N PHE A 141 -6.30 4.18 4.88
CA PHE A 141 -7.03 5.16 4.07
C PHE A 141 -8.54 4.99 4.17
N LEU A 142 -9.04 3.76 4.09
CA LEU A 142 -10.48 3.47 4.19
C LEU A 142 -11.07 3.89 5.54
N GLY A 143 -10.32 3.82 6.63
CA GLY A 143 -10.76 4.26 7.96
C GLY A 143 -12.12 3.66 8.39
N HIS A 144 -12.83 4.34 9.27
CA HIS A 144 -14.13 3.88 9.81
C HIS A 144 -15.23 4.87 9.45
N VAL A 145 -15.48 5.05 8.16
CA VAL A 145 -16.63 5.83 7.66
C VAL A 145 -17.70 4.91 7.09
N GLU A 146 -18.91 5.43 6.96
CA GLU A 146 -20.01 4.70 6.32
C GLU A 146 -19.59 4.20 4.92
N GLY A 147 -19.78 2.90 4.69
CA GLY A 147 -19.39 2.22 3.45
C GLY A 147 -17.98 1.60 3.45
N SER A 148 -17.09 1.94 4.38
CA SER A 148 -15.72 1.41 4.38
C SER A 148 -15.67 -0.12 4.51
N ASP A 149 -16.54 -0.72 5.33
CA ASP A 149 -16.55 -2.18 5.51
C ASP A 149 -17.07 -2.93 4.29
N VAL A 150 -17.98 -2.31 3.52
CA VAL A 150 -18.42 -2.83 2.22
C VAL A 150 -17.24 -2.81 1.24
N VAL A 151 -16.48 -1.71 1.19
CA VAL A 151 -15.27 -1.65 0.35
C VAL A 151 -14.26 -2.73 0.77
N ARG A 152 -14.01 -2.92 2.07
CA ARG A 152 -13.12 -3.98 2.58
C ARG A 152 -13.57 -5.37 2.17
N LEU A 153 -14.87 -5.64 2.22
CA LEU A 153 -15.43 -6.91 1.80
C LEU A 153 -15.10 -7.19 0.32
N HIS A 154 -15.29 -6.22 -0.57
CA HIS A 154 -14.95 -6.37 -1.99
C HIS A 154 -13.44 -6.45 -2.27
N LEU A 155 -12.61 -5.92 -1.38
CA LEU A 155 -11.15 -5.98 -1.50
C LEU A 155 -10.53 -7.20 -0.79
N PHE A 156 -11.33 -8.02 -0.11
CA PHE A 156 -10.84 -9.11 0.73
C PHE A 156 -9.91 -10.06 -0.02
N ASP A 157 -10.33 -10.58 -1.18
CA ASP A 157 -9.56 -11.56 -1.93
C ASP A 157 -8.24 -11.00 -2.45
N ILE A 158 -8.24 -9.76 -2.97
CA ILE A 158 -7.02 -9.12 -3.46
C ILE A 158 -6.07 -8.76 -2.31
N HIS A 159 -6.59 -8.38 -1.15
CA HIS A 159 -5.79 -8.14 0.05
C HIS A 159 -5.19 -9.44 0.60
N ALA A 160 -5.95 -10.53 0.61
CA ALA A 160 -5.47 -11.86 0.98
C ALA A 160 -4.37 -12.35 0.01
N ALA A 161 -4.52 -12.08 -1.29
CA ALA A 161 -3.49 -12.37 -2.28
C ALA A 161 -2.19 -11.54 -2.07
N CYS A 162 -2.31 -10.27 -1.67
CA CYS A 162 -1.14 -9.47 -1.30
C CYS A 162 -0.40 -10.03 -0.07
N LYS A 163 -1.12 -10.72 0.83
CA LYS A 163 -0.58 -11.34 2.06
C LYS A 163 -0.15 -12.81 1.89
N ARG A 164 0.04 -13.28 0.65
CA ARG A 164 0.63 -14.62 0.41
C ARG A 164 2.06 -14.66 0.93
N LYS A 165 2.43 -15.74 1.63
CA LYS A 165 3.79 -15.90 2.17
C LYS A 165 4.82 -15.98 1.05
N ASP A 166 4.54 -16.79 0.02
CA ASP A 166 5.36 -16.84 -1.19
C ASP A 166 5.22 -15.52 -1.98
N PRO A 167 6.31 -14.74 -2.15
CA PRO A 167 6.28 -13.49 -2.92
C PRO A 167 5.83 -13.69 -4.38
N ALA A 168 6.10 -14.85 -4.98
CA ALA A 168 5.75 -15.14 -6.37
C ALA A 168 4.23 -15.30 -6.58
N GLU A 169 3.50 -15.66 -5.52
CA GLU A 169 2.03 -15.79 -5.54
C GLU A 169 1.31 -14.45 -5.34
N ARG A 170 2.03 -13.39 -4.93
CA ARG A 170 1.42 -12.07 -4.73
C ARG A 170 1.14 -11.41 -6.09
N PRO A 171 0.05 -10.62 -6.22
CA PRO A 171 -0.23 -9.90 -7.45
C PRO A 171 0.84 -8.84 -7.75
N SER A 172 0.84 -8.32 -8.96
CA SER A 172 1.52 -7.06 -9.30
C SER A 172 0.72 -5.86 -8.78
N ALA A 173 1.39 -4.72 -8.59
CA ALA A 173 0.72 -3.47 -8.23
C ALA A 173 -0.33 -3.04 -9.29
N GLN A 174 -0.11 -3.41 -10.56
CA GLN A 174 -1.08 -3.19 -11.63
C GLN A 174 -2.38 -3.99 -11.42
N GLU A 175 -2.28 -5.28 -11.10
CA GLU A 175 -3.47 -6.12 -10.85
C GLU A 175 -4.25 -5.66 -9.61
N VAL A 176 -3.56 -5.21 -8.57
CA VAL A 176 -4.19 -4.60 -7.39
C VAL A 176 -4.95 -3.34 -7.79
N LEU A 177 -4.30 -2.42 -8.52
CA LEU A 177 -4.91 -1.17 -8.96
C LEU A 177 -6.12 -1.39 -9.85
N ASP A 178 -6.04 -2.35 -10.78
CA ASP A 178 -7.15 -2.70 -11.65
C ASP A 178 -8.31 -3.32 -10.88
N THR A 179 -8.04 -4.09 -9.84
CA THR A 179 -9.07 -4.60 -8.93
C THR A 179 -9.74 -3.45 -8.17
N TYR A 180 -8.98 -2.48 -7.66
CA TYR A 180 -9.54 -1.33 -6.95
C TYR A 180 -10.44 -0.50 -7.87
N ARG A 181 -10.02 -0.29 -9.13
CA ARG A 181 -10.84 0.39 -10.16
C ARG A 181 -12.15 -0.35 -10.44
N LYS A 182 -12.12 -1.68 -10.53
CA LYS A 182 -13.31 -2.51 -10.72
C LYS A 182 -14.27 -2.37 -9.53
N VAL A 183 -13.75 -2.46 -8.30
CA VAL A 183 -14.55 -2.28 -7.07
C VAL A 183 -15.16 -0.89 -6.99
N LEU A 184 -14.39 0.17 -7.27
CA LEU A 184 -14.90 1.53 -7.32
C LEU A 184 -16.05 1.66 -8.32
N THR A 185 -15.88 1.12 -9.54
CA THR A 185 -16.91 1.16 -10.58
C THR A 185 -18.16 0.40 -10.18
N LEU A 186 -18.00 -0.78 -9.56
CA LEU A 186 -19.10 -1.60 -9.06
C LEU A 186 -19.92 -0.84 -8.02
N LEU A 187 -19.27 -0.32 -6.98
CA LEU A 187 -19.94 0.35 -5.87
C LEU A 187 -20.62 1.67 -6.28
N ILE A 188 -20.04 2.41 -7.23
CA ILE A 188 -20.68 3.60 -7.80
C ILE A 188 -21.98 3.22 -8.52
N ARG A 189 -21.99 2.11 -9.28
CA ARG A 189 -23.19 1.63 -9.98
C ARG A 189 -24.28 1.17 -9.02
N GLU A 190 -23.90 0.45 -7.96
CA GLU A 190 -24.83 0.00 -6.92
C GLU A 190 -25.45 1.19 -6.17
N ALA A 191 -24.65 2.20 -5.82
CA ALA A 191 -25.14 3.42 -5.19
C ALA A 191 -26.10 4.23 -6.09
N ALA A 192 -25.94 4.12 -7.42
CA ALA A 192 -26.80 4.79 -8.40
C ALA A 192 -28.11 4.04 -8.70
N MET A 193 -28.30 2.81 -8.19
CA MET A 193 -29.50 1.99 -8.40
C MET A 193 -30.19 1.68 -7.06
N PRO A 194 -31.07 2.57 -6.54
CA PRO A 194 -31.66 2.43 -5.20
C PRO A 194 -32.66 1.26 -5.03
N GLY A 195 -33.00 0.54 -6.11
CA GLY A 195 -34.22 -0.29 -6.19
C GLY A 195 -34.09 -1.78 -5.83
N THR A 196 -32.93 -2.27 -5.37
CA THR A 196 -32.73 -3.73 -5.11
C THR A 196 -32.46 -4.07 -3.65
N ARG A 197 -32.58 -3.11 -2.72
CA ARG A 197 -32.34 -3.33 -1.29
C ARG A 197 -33.57 -3.82 -0.48
N GLU A 198 -34.73 -3.94 -1.11
CA GLU A 198 -35.89 -4.64 -0.53
C GLU A 198 -36.00 -6.02 -1.17
N MET A 199 -35.32 -7.02 -0.61
CA MET A 199 -35.64 -8.45 -0.65
C MET A 199 -34.43 -9.22 -0.10
N LEU A 200 -34.31 -9.27 1.23
CA LEU A 200 -33.72 -10.35 2.02
C LEU A 200 -34.05 -10.12 3.49
#